data_AF-A0A7L3GL48-F1
#
_entry.id   AF-A0A7L3GL48-F1
#
_cell.length_a   1.000
_cell.length_b   1.000
_cell.length_c   1.000
_cell.angle_alpha   90.00
_cell.angle_beta   90.00
_cell.angle_gamma   90.00
#
_symmetry.space_group_name_H-M   'P 1'
#
loop_
_entity.id
_entity.type
_entity.pdbx_description
1 polymer ?
#
loop_
_entity_poly.entity_id
_entity_poly.type
_entity_poly.pdbx_seq_one_letter_code
_entity_poly.pdbx_strand_id
1 'polypeptide(L)'
;SAAQQATGKRAFVLSRSTFVGSGKHGGHWLGDNFSQWKDMHQSIIGILEFNLFGIPYIGADICGFNYNTTYELCLRWMQLGSFYPFSRNHNAEGNREQDPAVFGEEFAKISRATLQIRYSLLPYLYTLFFESHVHGNTVVRSLMHEFTSDQQTHGIDTTFLWGPAFMIAPVLQEATRSVDIYFPEAPWFDYYTGHKLPSTWNKNYATVAAPLSKIPLFIRGGYILPEQAPAMTTTKSRLNPFGLIVALDEQEEASGSLFWDDGDSIDTIEKENYFLAKYTYSKVSSNI
;
A
#
# COMPACT_ATOMS: atom_id res chain seq x y z
N SER A 1 7.65 -11.84 23.57
CA SER A 1 7.58 -13.14 22.86
C SER A 1 8.94 -13.84 22.92
N ALA A 2 9.00 -15.14 22.61
CA ALA A 2 10.28 -15.87 22.55
C ALA A 2 11.28 -15.23 21.55
N ALA A 3 10.78 -14.74 20.41
CA ALA A 3 11.59 -14.01 19.44
C ALA A 3 12.18 -12.71 20.03
N GLN A 4 11.40 -11.90 20.75
CA GLN A 4 11.90 -10.71 21.45
C GLN A 4 12.97 -11.06 22.49
N GLN A 5 12.77 -12.13 23.27
CA GLN A 5 13.74 -12.57 24.27
C GLN A 5 15.05 -13.04 23.63
N ALA A 6 14.97 -13.71 22.48
CA ALA A 6 16.14 -14.22 21.76
C ALA A 6 16.95 -13.13 21.05
N THR A 7 16.31 -12.07 20.56
CA THR A 7 16.97 -11.03 19.73
C THR A 7 17.19 -9.71 20.46
N GLY A 8 16.47 -9.45 21.55
CA GLY A 8 16.43 -8.12 22.19
C GLY A 8 15.74 -7.04 21.35
N LYS A 9 15.06 -7.42 20.26
CA LYS A 9 14.43 -6.51 19.27
C LYS A 9 12.95 -6.82 19.08
N ARG A 10 12.21 -5.88 18.48
CA ARG A 10 10.82 -6.05 18.07
C ARG A 10 10.69 -7.34 17.24
N ALA A 11 9.73 -8.18 17.60
CA ALA A 11 9.55 -9.45 16.92
C ALA A 11 8.77 -9.27 15.61
N PHE A 12 9.21 -10.03 14.61
CA PHE A 12 8.43 -10.32 13.43
C PHE A 12 7.88 -11.75 13.54
N VAL A 13 6.56 -11.90 13.57
CA VAL A 13 5.88 -13.20 13.61
C VAL A 13 4.82 -13.20 12.52
N LEU A 14 4.83 -14.24 11.69
CA LEU A 14 3.85 -14.47 10.65
C LEU A 14 3.14 -15.79 10.93
N SER A 15 1.82 -15.76 11.13
CA SER A 15 1.01 -16.94 11.45
C SER A 15 -0.03 -17.23 10.37
N ARG A 16 -0.26 -18.51 10.09
CA ARG A 16 -1.33 -18.95 9.20
C ARG A 16 -2.70 -18.91 9.88
N SER A 17 -2.78 -19.42 11.11
CA SER A 17 -4.05 -19.41 11.87
C SER A 17 -4.15 -18.13 12.69
N THR A 18 -5.36 -17.58 12.74
CA THR A 18 -5.68 -16.35 13.48
C THR A 18 -6.99 -16.52 14.26
N PHE A 19 -7.16 -15.69 15.28
CA PHE A 19 -8.40 -15.48 16.03
C PHE A 19 -8.52 -13.98 16.35
N VAL A 20 -9.65 -13.54 16.91
CA VAL A 20 -9.82 -12.15 17.36
C VAL A 20 -8.69 -11.77 18.32
N GLY A 21 -8.00 -10.67 18.01
CA GLY A 21 -6.85 -10.18 18.78
C GLY A 21 -5.48 -10.73 18.35
N SER A 22 -5.40 -11.67 17.39
CA SER A 22 -4.10 -12.18 16.90
C SER A 22 -3.19 -11.09 16.34
N GLY A 23 -3.75 -10.04 15.74
CA GLY A 23 -2.99 -8.91 15.18
C GLY A 23 -2.16 -8.13 16.19
N LYS A 24 -2.46 -8.25 17.50
CA LYS A 24 -1.62 -7.70 18.58
C LYS A 24 -0.22 -8.36 18.64
N HIS A 25 -0.09 -9.57 18.11
CA HIS A 25 1.09 -10.41 18.33
C HIS A 25 1.87 -10.76 17.05
N GLY A 26 1.27 -10.57 15.87
CA GLY A 26 1.92 -10.88 14.61
C GLY A 26 1.05 -10.54 13.41
N GLY A 27 1.63 -10.74 12.23
CA GLY A 27 0.93 -10.62 10.96
C GLY A 27 0.37 -11.95 10.48
N HIS A 28 -0.27 -11.89 9.31
CA HIS A 28 -0.87 -13.02 8.63
C HIS A 28 -0.56 -12.97 7.12
N TRP A 29 -0.68 -14.11 6.44
CA TRP A 29 -0.74 -14.15 4.98
C TRP A 29 -1.93 -15.02 4.57
N LEU A 30 -2.54 -14.71 3.42
CA LEU A 30 -3.82 -15.30 2.99
C LEU A 30 -3.75 -16.79 2.59
N GLY A 31 -2.65 -17.49 2.89
CA GLY A 31 -2.51 -18.93 2.70
C GLY A 31 -2.18 -19.32 1.26
N ASP A 32 -2.50 -20.58 0.95
CA ASP A 32 -2.05 -21.31 -0.23
C ASP A 32 -2.91 -20.96 -1.47
N ASN A 33 -2.86 -19.69 -1.90
CA ASN A 33 -3.58 -19.19 -3.08
C ASN A 33 -3.09 -19.83 -4.40
N PHE A 34 -3.89 -19.73 -5.46
CA PHE A 34 -3.51 -20.23 -6.78
C PHE A 34 -2.98 -19.12 -7.67
N SER A 35 -2.08 -19.46 -8.59
CA SER A 35 -1.56 -18.59 -9.66
C SER A 35 -2.65 -18.35 -10.73
N GLN A 36 -3.72 -17.65 -10.34
CA GLN A 36 -4.89 -17.33 -11.17
C GLN A 36 -5.35 -15.87 -10.93
N TRP A 37 -5.92 -15.25 -11.96
CA TRP A 37 -6.43 -13.87 -11.89
C TRP A 37 -7.50 -13.66 -10.81
N LYS A 38 -8.37 -14.65 -10.60
CA LYS A 38 -9.41 -14.60 -9.56
C LYS A 38 -8.80 -14.51 -8.15
N ASP A 39 -7.71 -15.23 -7.90
CA ASP A 39 -7.02 -15.25 -6.60
C ASP A 39 -6.28 -13.92 -6.37
N MET A 40 -5.75 -13.33 -7.44
CA MET A 40 -5.20 -11.97 -7.39
C MET A 40 -6.27 -10.94 -7.01
N HIS A 41 -7.49 -11.02 -7.55
CA HIS A 41 -8.60 -10.16 -7.13
C HIS A 41 -9.01 -10.44 -5.68
N GLN A 42 -9.21 -11.71 -5.30
CA GLN A 42 -9.58 -12.12 -3.94
C GLN A 42 -8.57 -11.67 -2.89
N SER A 43 -7.29 -11.50 -3.25
CA SER A 43 -6.28 -10.96 -2.34
C SER A 43 -6.65 -9.56 -1.81
N ILE A 44 -7.30 -8.72 -2.61
CA ILE A 44 -7.71 -7.37 -2.20
C ILE A 44 -8.80 -7.48 -1.14
N ILE A 45 -9.79 -8.35 -1.38
CA ILE A 45 -10.88 -8.62 -0.44
C ILE A 45 -10.30 -9.09 0.90
N GLY A 46 -9.45 -10.12 0.88
CA GLY A 46 -8.84 -10.65 2.11
C GLY A 46 -8.02 -9.60 2.85
N ILE A 47 -7.24 -8.77 2.16
CA ILE A 47 -6.46 -7.71 2.80
C ILE A 47 -7.38 -6.65 3.45
N LEU A 48 -8.47 -6.26 2.79
CA LEU A 48 -9.45 -5.33 3.32
C LEU A 48 -10.14 -5.89 4.57
N GLU A 49 -10.59 -7.15 4.52
CA GLU A 49 -11.21 -7.85 5.64
C GLU A 49 -10.28 -7.95 6.84
N PHE A 50 -9.03 -8.35 6.64
CA PHE A 50 -8.07 -8.50 7.73
C PHE A 50 -7.65 -7.16 8.37
N ASN A 51 -7.73 -6.06 7.63
CA ASN A 51 -7.62 -4.73 8.25
C ASN A 51 -8.80 -4.45 9.19
N LEU A 52 -10.03 -4.84 8.83
CA LEU A 52 -11.19 -4.74 9.72
C LEU A 52 -11.09 -5.71 10.92
N PHE A 53 -10.45 -6.86 10.75
CA PHE A 53 -10.18 -7.81 11.84
C PHE A 53 -9.02 -7.38 12.76
N GLY A 54 -8.40 -6.22 12.53
CA GLY A 54 -7.31 -5.69 13.34
C GLY A 54 -5.97 -6.38 13.10
N ILE A 55 -5.75 -6.93 11.91
CA ILE A 55 -4.49 -7.58 11.48
C ILE A 55 -3.96 -6.87 10.22
N PRO A 56 -3.44 -5.63 10.37
CA PRO A 56 -3.05 -4.80 9.22
C PRO A 56 -1.78 -5.28 8.50
N TYR A 57 -0.94 -6.08 9.16
CA TYR A 57 0.25 -6.67 8.54
C TYR A 57 -0.14 -7.96 7.80
N ILE A 58 -0.72 -7.78 6.62
CA ILE A 58 -1.36 -8.82 5.80
C ILE A 58 -0.94 -8.71 4.34
N GLY A 59 -0.96 -9.84 3.62
CA GLY A 59 -0.77 -9.94 2.18
C GLY A 59 -1.03 -11.35 1.65
N ALA A 60 -1.10 -11.49 0.33
CA ALA A 60 -1.12 -12.78 -0.34
C ALA A 60 0.28 -13.17 -0.83
N ASP A 61 0.46 -14.44 -1.19
CA ASP A 61 1.66 -14.88 -1.91
C ASP A 61 1.59 -14.36 -3.35
N ILE A 62 2.47 -13.40 -3.64
CA ILE A 62 2.52 -12.68 -4.92
C ILE A 62 2.90 -13.66 -6.04
N CYS A 63 2.20 -13.53 -7.17
CA CYS A 63 2.22 -14.46 -8.31
C CYS A 63 1.50 -15.80 -8.08
N GLY A 64 1.05 -16.08 -6.86
CA GLY A 64 0.34 -17.31 -6.47
C GLY A 64 1.27 -18.38 -5.91
N PHE A 65 0.79 -19.16 -4.96
CA PHE A 65 1.54 -20.24 -4.32
C PHE A 65 1.42 -21.55 -5.10
N ASN A 66 0.19 -21.94 -5.45
CA ASN A 66 -0.13 -23.15 -6.19
C ASN A 66 -0.19 -22.90 -7.70
N TYR A 67 0.23 -23.88 -8.51
CA TYR A 67 0.36 -23.82 -9.97
C TYR A 67 1.42 -22.86 -10.50
N ASN A 68 1.85 -23.09 -11.74
CA ASN A 68 2.77 -22.20 -12.45
C ASN A 68 2.05 -20.91 -12.87
N THR A 69 2.58 -19.76 -12.47
CA THR A 69 2.11 -18.46 -12.96
C THR A 69 2.43 -18.26 -14.46
N THR A 70 1.74 -17.31 -15.08
CA THR A 70 2.11 -16.75 -16.39
C THR A 70 2.90 -15.46 -16.22
N TYR A 71 3.60 -15.03 -17.28
CA TYR A 71 4.34 -13.76 -17.30
C TYR A 71 3.44 -12.57 -16.98
N GLU A 72 2.29 -12.45 -17.65
CA GLU A 72 1.40 -11.30 -17.48
C GLU A 72 0.75 -11.30 -16.09
N LEU A 73 0.28 -12.45 -15.60
CA LEU A 73 -0.28 -12.56 -14.27
C LEU A 73 0.75 -12.15 -13.21
N CYS A 74 1.96 -12.71 -13.25
CA CYS A 74 2.98 -12.40 -12.24
C CYS A 74 3.41 -10.94 -12.32
N LEU A 75 3.48 -10.33 -13.51
CA LEU A 75 3.81 -8.92 -13.65
C LEU A 75 2.75 -8.01 -13.03
N ARG A 76 1.46 -8.30 -13.27
CA ARG A 76 0.35 -7.58 -12.64
C ARG A 76 0.27 -7.82 -11.14
N TRP A 77 0.58 -9.03 -10.69
CA TRP A 77 0.59 -9.36 -9.27
C TRP A 77 1.78 -8.71 -8.55
N MET A 78 2.95 -8.59 -9.19
CA MET A 78 4.06 -7.81 -8.65
C MET A 78 3.68 -6.32 -8.51
N GLN A 79 2.92 -5.79 -9.47
CA GLN A 79 2.40 -4.42 -9.39
C GLN A 79 1.45 -4.23 -8.21
N LEU A 80 0.43 -5.08 -8.09
CA LEU A 80 -0.54 -5.03 -6.99
C LEU A 80 0.12 -5.35 -5.64
N GLY A 81 0.86 -6.44 -5.56
CA GLY A 81 1.45 -6.99 -4.35
C GLY A 81 2.52 -6.11 -3.74
N SER A 82 3.17 -5.24 -4.53
CA SER A 82 4.02 -4.16 -4.02
C SER A 82 3.27 -3.22 -3.08
N PHE A 83 1.94 -3.19 -3.11
CA PHE A 83 1.08 -2.40 -2.22
C PHE A 83 0.39 -3.23 -1.13
N TYR A 84 0.78 -4.50 -0.95
CA TYR A 84 0.39 -5.23 0.27
C TYR A 84 1.21 -4.75 1.45
N PRO A 85 0.62 -4.56 2.65
CA PRO A 85 1.40 -4.26 3.84
C PRO A 85 2.49 -5.31 4.09
N PHE A 86 2.15 -6.60 3.94
CA PHE A 86 3.10 -7.70 3.83
C PHE A 86 3.27 -8.14 2.36
N SER A 87 4.33 -7.65 1.72
CA SER A 87 4.62 -7.93 0.30
C SER A 87 5.65 -9.05 0.16
N ARG A 88 5.21 -10.28 -0.10
CA ARG A 88 6.07 -11.47 -0.29
C ARG A 88 5.72 -12.23 -1.57
N ASN A 89 6.72 -12.56 -2.37
CA ASN A 89 6.61 -13.60 -3.41
C ASN A 89 7.04 -14.94 -2.79
N HIS A 90 6.17 -15.94 -2.85
CA HIS A 90 6.37 -17.28 -2.31
C HIS A 90 5.71 -18.30 -3.24
N ASN A 91 6.25 -19.50 -3.32
CA ASN A 91 5.90 -20.49 -4.34
C ASN A 91 5.96 -21.90 -3.74
N ALA A 92 5.09 -22.79 -4.21
CA ALA A 92 5.10 -24.20 -3.81
C ALA A 92 6.29 -24.97 -4.41
N GLU A 93 6.69 -26.03 -3.71
CA GLU A 93 7.69 -26.97 -4.21
C GLU A 93 7.23 -27.62 -5.53
N GLY A 94 8.14 -27.75 -6.49
CA GLY A 94 7.87 -28.36 -7.80
C GLY A 94 7.29 -27.43 -8.86
N ASN A 95 6.85 -26.21 -8.49
CA ASN A 95 6.50 -25.19 -9.47
C ASN A 95 7.76 -24.57 -10.11
N ARG A 96 7.60 -23.98 -11.30
CA ARG A 96 8.63 -23.15 -11.93
C ARG A 96 8.93 -21.93 -11.07
N GLU A 97 10.18 -21.47 -11.13
CA GLU A 97 10.60 -20.24 -10.47
C GLU A 97 9.76 -19.05 -10.95
N GLN A 98 9.51 -18.11 -10.03
CA GLN A 98 8.64 -16.97 -10.28
C GLN A 98 9.10 -15.68 -9.59
N ASP A 99 10.34 -15.64 -9.09
CA ASP A 99 10.89 -14.39 -8.57
C ASP A 99 11.15 -13.39 -9.71
N PRO A 100 11.24 -12.08 -9.43
CA PRO A 100 11.30 -11.08 -10.50
C PRO A 100 12.49 -11.19 -11.46
N ALA A 101 13.56 -11.93 -11.10
CA ALA A 101 14.75 -12.04 -11.94
C ALA A 101 14.61 -13.09 -13.06
N VAL A 102 13.69 -14.06 -12.95
CA VAL A 102 13.61 -15.21 -13.87
C VAL A 102 12.89 -14.91 -15.18
N PHE A 103 12.09 -13.85 -15.23
CA PHE A 103 11.25 -13.49 -16.39
C PHE A 103 11.95 -12.57 -17.40
N GLY A 104 13.23 -12.25 -17.20
CA GLY A 104 14.02 -11.40 -18.09
C GLY A 104 14.01 -9.90 -17.73
N GLU A 105 14.78 -9.11 -18.49
CA GLU A 105 15.13 -7.74 -18.13
C GLU A 105 13.93 -6.79 -18.06
N GLU A 106 12.99 -6.87 -19.00
CA GLU A 106 11.82 -5.97 -19.02
C GLU A 106 10.89 -6.23 -17.83
N PHE A 107 10.68 -7.50 -17.44
CA PHE A 107 9.93 -7.85 -16.23
C PHE A 107 10.61 -7.28 -14.98
N ALA A 108 11.93 -7.50 -14.86
CA ALA A 108 12.71 -7.03 -13.73
C ALA A 108 12.70 -5.49 -13.63
N LYS A 109 12.74 -4.79 -14.77
CA LYS A 109 12.67 -3.33 -14.85
C LYS A 109 11.32 -2.79 -14.37
N ILE A 110 10.21 -3.35 -14.83
CA ILE A 110 8.86 -2.94 -14.42
C ILE A 110 8.65 -3.26 -12.94
N SER A 111 9.02 -4.46 -12.49
CA SER A 111 8.92 -4.86 -11.09
C SER A 111 9.74 -3.96 -10.18
N ARG A 112 10.97 -3.60 -10.60
CA ARG A 112 11.84 -2.67 -9.88
C ARG A 112 11.20 -1.28 -9.79
N ALA A 113 10.60 -0.77 -10.85
CA ALA A 113 9.94 0.53 -10.84
C ALA A 113 8.79 0.57 -9.82
N THR A 114 7.95 -0.46 -9.75
CA THR A 114 6.86 -0.50 -8.74
C THR A 114 7.38 -0.71 -7.32
N LEU A 115 8.39 -1.56 -7.13
CA LEU A 115 9.03 -1.72 -5.82
C LEU A 115 9.72 -0.44 -5.33
N GLN A 116 10.30 0.34 -6.24
CA GLN A 116 10.87 1.64 -5.88
C GLN A 116 9.81 2.60 -5.35
N ILE A 117 8.60 2.63 -5.93
CA ILE A 117 7.47 3.41 -5.39
C ILE A 117 7.12 2.97 -3.98
N ARG A 118 7.01 1.65 -3.75
CA ARG A 118 6.80 1.10 -2.40
C ARG A 118 7.89 1.59 -1.44
N TYR A 119 9.15 1.47 -1.83
CA TYR A 119 10.29 1.89 -1.00
C TYR A 119 10.29 3.40 -0.74
N SER A 120 9.86 4.20 -1.72
CA SER A 120 9.71 5.65 -1.53
C SER A 120 8.68 5.98 -0.46
N LEU A 121 7.55 5.25 -0.46
CA LEU A 121 6.43 5.47 0.46
C LEU A 121 6.55 4.71 1.79
N LEU A 122 7.70 4.08 2.10
CA LEU A 122 7.88 3.40 3.38
C LEU A 122 7.69 4.32 4.61
N PRO A 123 8.12 5.60 4.62
CA PRO A 123 7.82 6.49 5.74
C PRO A 123 6.32 6.70 5.96
N TYR A 124 5.56 6.86 4.86
CA TYR A 124 4.11 6.95 4.93
C TYR A 124 3.48 5.64 5.44
N LEU A 125 3.84 4.49 4.84
CA LEU A 125 3.33 3.18 5.24
C LEU A 125 3.66 2.86 6.71
N TYR A 126 4.88 3.19 7.17
CA TYR A 126 5.29 2.99 8.55
C TYR A 126 4.51 3.88 9.52
N THR A 127 4.21 5.12 9.11
CA THR A 127 3.32 6.01 9.87
C THR A 127 1.90 5.44 9.95
N LEU A 128 1.37 4.85 8.88
CA LEU A 128 0.07 4.16 8.94
C LEU A 128 0.07 2.98 9.93
N PHE A 129 1.17 2.24 10.03
CA PHE A 129 1.31 1.18 11.03
C PHE A 129 1.37 1.73 12.45
N PHE A 130 2.04 2.87 12.67
CA PHE A 130 1.99 3.58 13.95
C PHE A 130 0.56 4.00 14.31
N GLU A 131 -0.16 4.63 13.39
CA GLU A 131 -1.56 5.03 13.58
C GLU A 131 -2.46 3.82 13.88
N SER A 132 -2.23 2.70 13.20
CA SER A 132 -2.95 1.45 13.45
C SER A 132 -2.66 0.88 14.84
N HIS A 133 -1.38 0.88 15.24
CA HIS A 133 -0.95 0.36 16.54
C HIS A 133 -1.46 1.19 17.72
N VAL A 134 -1.42 2.52 17.62
CA VAL A 134 -1.77 3.42 18.73
C VAL A 134 -3.27 3.72 18.78
N HIS A 135 -3.92 3.87 17.62
CA HIS A 135 -5.30 4.36 17.54
C HIS A 135 -6.29 3.32 17.01
N GLY A 136 -5.84 2.13 16.60
CA GLY A 136 -6.71 1.10 16.04
C GLY A 136 -7.17 1.39 14.61
N ASN A 137 -6.51 2.34 13.92
CA ASN A 137 -6.78 2.65 12.52
C ASN A 137 -6.45 1.46 11.60
N THR A 138 -6.98 1.46 10.37
CA THR A 138 -6.58 0.52 9.33
C THR A 138 -5.40 1.04 8.51
N VAL A 139 -4.56 0.13 7.99
CA VAL A 139 -3.47 0.49 7.06
C VAL A 139 -3.98 0.46 5.63
N VAL A 140 -4.61 -0.64 5.23
CA VAL A 140 -5.34 -0.74 3.96
C VAL A 140 -6.82 -0.54 4.24
N ARG A 141 -7.51 0.26 3.42
CA ARG A 141 -8.93 0.54 3.58
C ARG A 141 -9.67 0.61 2.25
N SER A 142 -10.95 0.24 2.28
CA SER A 142 -11.85 0.35 1.13
C SER A 142 -12.24 1.80 0.92
N LEU A 143 -12.69 2.15 -0.29
CA LEU A 143 -13.20 3.49 -0.55
C LEU A 143 -14.37 3.85 0.39
N MET A 144 -15.25 2.89 0.70
CA MET A 144 -16.35 3.11 1.65
C MET A 144 -15.90 3.51 3.06
N HIS A 145 -14.69 3.12 3.49
CA HIS A 145 -14.17 3.51 4.80
C HIS A 145 -13.96 5.03 4.86
N GLU A 146 -13.45 5.62 3.79
CA GLU A 146 -13.19 7.06 3.69
C GLU A 146 -14.40 7.88 3.23
N PHE A 147 -15.30 7.26 2.46
CA PHE A 147 -16.41 7.92 1.78
C PHE A 147 -17.74 7.23 2.12
N THR A 148 -18.01 7.03 3.41
CA THR A 148 -19.15 6.24 3.92
C THR A 148 -20.52 6.71 3.40
N SER A 149 -20.70 8.02 3.18
CA SER A 149 -21.92 8.61 2.66
C SER A 149 -22.15 8.36 1.16
N ASP A 150 -21.10 8.00 0.42
CA ASP A 150 -21.14 7.71 -1.00
C ASP A 150 -21.43 6.22 -1.24
N GLN A 151 -22.69 5.92 -1.53
CA GLN A 151 -23.16 4.54 -1.73
C GLN A 151 -22.46 3.82 -2.90
N GLN A 152 -21.91 4.55 -3.87
CA GLN A 152 -21.18 3.92 -4.98
C GLN A 152 -19.93 3.21 -4.50
N THR A 153 -19.33 3.66 -3.39
CA THR A 153 -18.08 3.10 -2.85
C THR A 153 -18.26 1.78 -2.10
N HIS A 154 -19.49 1.41 -1.73
CA HIS A 154 -19.78 0.27 -0.86
C HIS A 154 -19.53 -1.08 -1.53
N GLY A 155 -19.71 -1.15 -2.85
CA GLY A 155 -19.50 -2.36 -3.65
C GLY A 155 -18.13 -2.46 -4.33
N ILE A 156 -17.22 -1.51 -4.07
CA ILE A 156 -15.94 -1.46 -4.77
C ILE A 156 -14.89 -2.27 -4.00
N ASP A 157 -14.48 -3.37 -4.59
CA ASP A 157 -13.40 -4.26 -4.11
C ASP A 157 -12.23 -4.39 -5.11
N THR A 158 -12.26 -3.60 -6.18
CA THR A 158 -11.24 -3.60 -7.25
C THR A 158 -10.20 -2.49 -7.08
N THR A 159 -10.42 -1.58 -6.13
CA THR A 159 -9.56 -0.44 -5.79
C THR A 159 -9.53 -0.30 -4.27
N PHE A 160 -8.37 0.06 -3.72
CA PHE A 160 -8.20 0.25 -2.28
C PHE A 160 -7.27 1.42 -1.98
N LEU A 161 -7.21 1.82 -0.71
CA LEU A 161 -6.38 2.89 -0.23
C LEU A 161 -5.32 2.37 0.75
N TRP A 162 -4.12 2.94 0.68
CA TRP A 162 -3.24 3.05 1.84
C TRP A 162 -3.59 4.30 2.61
N GLY A 163 -3.98 4.11 3.87
CA GLY A 163 -4.47 5.18 4.70
C GLY A 163 -5.62 5.93 4.03
N PRO A 164 -5.80 7.22 4.34
CA PRO A 164 -6.89 8.01 3.76
C PRO A 164 -6.58 8.59 2.38
N ALA A 165 -5.33 8.50 1.90
CA ALA A 165 -4.83 9.41 0.87
C ALA A 165 -4.28 8.76 -0.40
N PHE A 166 -3.81 7.52 -0.35
CA PHE A 166 -3.11 6.92 -1.48
C PHE A 166 -3.92 5.79 -2.10
N MET A 167 -4.51 6.03 -3.28
CA MET A 167 -5.38 5.09 -3.99
C MET A 167 -4.61 4.23 -4.97
N ILE A 168 -4.88 2.92 -4.92
CA ILE A 168 -4.27 1.89 -5.76
C ILE A 168 -5.37 1.19 -6.55
N ALA A 169 -5.30 1.28 -7.89
CA ALA A 169 -6.29 0.73 -8.80
C ALA A 169 -5.64 -0.26 -9.79
N PRO A 170 -5.45 -1.54 -9.40
CA PRO A 170 -4.76 -2.55 -10.20
C PRO A 170 -5.56 -3.01 -11.43
N VAL A 171 -4.84 -3.55 -12.42
CA VAL A 171 -5.45 -4.37 -13.50
C VAL A 171 -5.65 -5.79 -12.99
N LEU A 172 -6.89 -6.27 -13.00
CA LEU A 172 -7.27 -7.58 -12.43
C LEU A 172 -7.68 -8.63 -13.47
N GLN A 173 -7.46 -8.35 -14.75
CA GLN A 173 -7.85 -9.24 -15.86
C GLN A 173 -6.73 -9.33 -16.91
N GLU A 174 -6.60 -10.50 -17.53
CA GLU A 174 -5.63 -10.75 -18.58
C GLU A 174 -5.89 -9.91 -19.84
N ALA A 175 -4.83 -9.54 -20.54
CA ALA A 175 -4.83 -8.74 -21.77
C ALA A 175 -5.40 -7.32 -21.62
N THR A 176 -5.85 -6.93 -20.42
CA THR A 176 -6.39 -5.59 -20.14
C THR A 176 -5.27 -4.55 -20.00
N ARG A 177 -5.48 -3.37 -20.62
CA ARG A 177 -4.53 -2.24 -20.64
C ARG A 177 -5.15 -0.92 -20.18
N SER A 178 -6.35 -0.97 -19.60
CA SER A 178 -7.05 0.15 -18.98
C SER A 178 -7.94 -0.36 -17.84
N VAL A 179 -8.30 0.50 -16.90
CA VAL A 179 -9.21 0.17 -15.79
C VAL A 179 -10.26 1.23 -15.63
N ASP A 180 -11.49 0.82 -15.31
CA ASP A 180 -12.55 1.73 -14.94
C ASP A 180 -12.51 1.95 -13.43
N ILE A 181 -12.27 3.20 -13.02
CA ILE A 181 -12.05 3.58 -11.62
C ILE A 181 -13.11 4.59 -11.22
N TYR A 182 -13.76 4.36 -10.09
CA TYR A 182 -14.61 5.37 -9.45
C TYR A 182 -13.77 6.35 -8.64
N PHE A 183 -13.96 7.64 -8.85
CA PHE A 183 -13.30 8.69 -8.06
C PHE A 183 -14.31 9.37 -7.13
N PRO A 184 -14.27 9.10 -5.81
CA PRO A 184 -15.15 9.74 -4.84
C PRO A 184 -14.91 11.25 -4.74
N GLU A 185 -15.81 11.93 -4.02
CA GLU A 185 -15.81 13.39 -3.83
C GLU A 185 -14.55 13.94 -3.14
N ALA A 186 -13.52 14.22 -3.94
CA ALA A 186 -12.28 14.89 -3.55
C ALA A 186 -11.51 15.32 -4.81
N PRO A 187 -10.60 16.30 -4.70
CA PRO A 187 -9.54 16.45 -5.68
C PRO A 187 -8.61 15.22 -5.62
N TRP A 188 -8.29 14.68 -6.80
CA TRP A 188 -7.36 13.56 -6.95
C TRP A 188 -6.23 13.97 -7.89
N PHE A 189 -5.03 13.44 -7.65
CA PHE A 189 -3.83 13.72 -8.42
C PHE A 189 -3.23 12.41 -8.91
N ASP A 190 -2.81 12.35 -10.18
CA ASP A 190 -2.03 11.22 -10.69
C ASP A 190 -0.66 11.21 -10.00
N TYR A 191 -0.31 10.10 -9.35
CA TYR A 191 0.92 9.98 -8.56
C TYR A 191 2.18 10.21 -9.40
N TYR A 192 2.18 9.79 -10.66
CA TYR A 192 3.36 9.82 -11.52
C TYR A 192 3.65 11.21 -12.08
N THR A 193 2.62 11.97 -12.40
CA THR A 193 2.74 13.28 -13.06
C THR A 193 2.54 14.45 -12.09
N GLY A 194 1.92 14.20 -10.93
CA GLY A 194 1.49 15.25 -10.00
C GLY A 194 0.32 16.09 -10.52
N HIS A 195 -0.23 15.79 -11.69
CA HIS A 195 -1.32 16.55 -12.28
C HIS A 195 -2.64 16.23 -11.58
N LYS A 196 -3.42 17.29 -11.29
CA LYS A 196 -4.79 17.17 -10.82
C LYS A 196 -5.65 16.52 -11.91
N LEU A 197 -6.48 15.55 -11.52
CA LEU A 197 -7.39 14.87 -12.42
C LEU A 197 -8.54 15.78 -12.86
N PRO A 198 -9.16 15.52 -14.03
CA PRO A 198 -10.30 16.28 -14.50
C PRO A 198 -11.46 16.30 -13.49
N SER A 199 -12.06 17.46 -13.26
CA SER A 199 -13.21 17.59 -12.36
C SER A 199 -14.42 16.78 -12.81
N THR A 200 -14.51 16.42 -14.10
CA THR A 200 -15.55 15.53 -14.64
C THR A 200 -15.50 14.10 -14.08
N TRP A 201 -14.37 13.69 -13.50
CA TRP A 201 -14.23 12.37 -12.89
C TRP A 201 -14.78 12.35 -11.45
N ASN A 202 -14.97 13.52 -10.83
CA ASN A 202 -15.46 13.62 -9.47
C ASN A 202 -16.87 12.98 -9.35
N LYS A 203 -17.01 12.05 -8.39
CA LYS A 203 -18.19 11.18 -8.16
C LYS A 203 -18.60 10.36 -9.37
N ASN A 204 -17.67 10.07 -10.27
CA ASN A 204 -17.92 9.36 -11.52
C ASN A 204 -16.86 8.29 -11.77
N TYR A 205 -17.20 7.36 -12.66
CA TYR A 205 -16.22 6.41 -13.22
C TYR A 205 -15.42 7.08 -14.33
N ALA A 206 -14.14 6.73 -14.42
CA ALA A 206 -13.30 7.08 -15.55
C ALA A 206 -12.41 5.91 -15.96
N THR A 207 -12.29 5.72 -17.27
CA THR A 207 -11.38 4.74 -17.87
C THR A 207 -9.95 5.30 -17.90
N VAL A 208 -9.05 4.67 -17.17
CA VAL A 208 -7.64 5.10 -17.05
C VAL A 208 -6.73 4.12 -17.76
N ALA A 209 -5.77 4.64 -18.54
CA ALA A 209 -4.75 3.83 -19.17
C ALA A 209 -3.83 3.14 -18.14
N ALA A 210 -3.72 1.82 -18.26
CA ALA A 210 -2.95 0.95 -17.38
C ALA A 210 -2.10 -0.02 -18.23
N PRO A 211 -1.09 0.47 -18.98
CA PRO A 211 -0.20 -0.40 -19.75
C PRO A 211 0.55 -1.37 -18.83
N LEU A 212 1.20 -2.40 -19.37
CA LEU A 212 1.97 -3.36 -18.56
C LEU A 212 3.07 -2.71 -17.74
N SER A 213 3.56 -1.53 -18.12
CA SER A 213 4.66 -0.83 -17.46
C SER A 213 4.28 -0.08 -16.18
N LYS A 214 2.98 0.12 -15.90
CA LYS A 214 2.54 0.82 -14.68
C LYS A 214 1.20 0.33 -14.14
N ILE A 215 1.00 0.58 -12.86
CA ILE A 215 -0.27 0.46 -12.14
C ILE A 215 -0.83 1.86 -11.88
N PRO A 216 -2.11 2.14 -12.11
CA PRO A 216 -2.71 3.42 -11.75
C PRO A 216 -2.67 3.69 -10.24
N LEU A 217 -2.14 4.86 -9.87
CA LEU A 217 -1.93 5.31 -8.50
C LEU A 217 -2.32 6.78 -8.38
N PHE A 218 -3.04 7.13 -7.32
CA PHE A 218 -3.54 8.49 -7.13
C PHE A 218 -3.40 8.97 -5.69
N ILE A 219 -3.24 10.27 -5.53
CA ILE A 219 -3.17 10.94 -4.23
C ILE A 219 -4.41 11.81 -4.06
N ARG A 220 -5.11 11.65 -2.95
CA ARG A 220 -6.22 12.51 -2.54
C ARG A 220 -5.67 13.86 -2.09
N GLY A 221 -6.26 14.95 -2.56
CA GLY A 221 -5.94 16.29 -2.06
C GLY A 221 -6.38 16.47 -0.60
N GLY A 222 -5.73 17.40 0.09
CA GLY A 222 -5.85 17.60 1.53
C GLY A 222 -4.80 16.83 2.33
N TYR A 223 -3.91 16.07 1.67
CA TYR A 223 -2.95 15.19 2.34
C TYR A 223 -1.49 15.47 1.95
N ILE A 224 -0.61 15.34 2.95
CA ILE A 224 0.85 15.40 2.81
C ILE A 224 1.41 14.01 3.11
N LEU A 225 2.09 13.40 2.14
CA LEU A 225 2.70 12.08 2.29
C LEU A 225 4.22 12.22 2.45
N PRO A 226 4.81 11.73 3.54
CA PRO A 226 6.25 11.63 3.64
C PRO A 226 6.79 10.49 2.77
N GLU A 227 7.86 10.79 2.05
CA GLU A 227 8.59 9.81 1.26
C GLU A 227 10.10 9.88 1.54
N GLN A 228 10.84 8.87 1.11
CA GLN A 228 12.29 8.82 1.24
C GLN A 228 12.89 8.21 -0.02
N ALA A 229 14.02 8.71 -0.50
CA ALA A 229 14.62 8.15 -1.71
C ALA A 229 14.88 6.63 -1.56
N PRO A 230 14.43 5.80 -2.52
CA PRO A 230 14.41 4.33 -2.35
C PRO A 230 15.81 3.73 -2.45
N ALA A 231 15.99 2.54 -1.87
CA ALA A 231 17.22 1.75 -2.01
C ALA A 231 16.90 0.25 -1.99
N MET A 232 17.90 -0.60 -2.22
CA MET A 232 17.73 -2.07 -2.24
C MET A 232 17.28 -2.68 -0.91
N THR A 233 17.55 -2.01 0.22
CA THR A 233 17.17 -2.46 1.56
C THR A 233 16.79 -1.26 2.42
N THR A 234 15.99 -1.50 3.47
CA THR A 234 15.63 -0.45 4.44
C THR A 234 16.83 0.09 5.21
N THR A 235 17.86 -0.74 5.46
CA THR A 235 19.14 -0.27 6.03
C THR A 235 19.76 0.84 5.21
N LYS A 236 19.72 0.75 3.88
CA LYS A 236 20.24 1.79 2.99
C LYS A 236 19.25 2.93 2.79
N SER A 237 17.96 2.62 2.56
CA SER A 237 16.96 3.66 2.25
C SER A 237 16.78 4.62 3.41
N ARG A 238 16.87 4.15 4.67
CA ARG A 238 16.75 4.97 5.87
C ARG A 238 17.85 6.03 6.03
N LEU A 239 18.95 5.92 5.27
CA LEU A 239 20.04 6.90 5.21
C LEU A 239 19.84 7.94 4.10
N ASN A 240 18.85 7.74 3.22
CA ASN A 240 18.61 8.62 2.10
C ASN A 240 17.76 9.84 2.49
N PRO A 241 17.78 10.92 1.68
CA PRO A 241 16.97 12.11 1.93
C PRO A 241 15.47 11.83 1.95
N PHE A 242 14.76 12.56 2.81
CA PHE A 242 13.30 12.61 2.83
C PHE A 242 12.76 13.61 1.80
N GLY A 243 11.52 13.37 1.37
CA GLY A 243 10.69 14.28 0.59
C GLY A 243 9.27 14.35 1.17
N LEU A 244 8.49 15.34 0.72
CA LEU A 244 7.07 15.46 1.01
C LEU A 244 6.32 15.61 -0.30
N ILE A 245 5.28 14.80 -0.51
CA ILE A 245 4.30 15.03 -1.55
C ILE A 245 3.14 15.81 -0.93
N VAL A 246 2.93 17.05 -1.38
CA VAL A 246 1.88 17.95 -0.86
C VAL A 246 0.75 18.02 -1.89
N ALA A 247 -0.33 17.27 -1.68
CA ALA A 247 -1.51 17.29 -2.53
C ALA A 247 -2.58 18.21 -1.92
N LEU A 248 -2.79 19.37 -2.52
CA LEU A 248 -3.71 20.38 -2.00
C LEU A 248 -5.18 20.01 -2.26
N ASP A 249 -6.05 20.31 -1.31
CA ASP A 249 -7.50 20.23 -1.50
C ASP A 249 -8.06 21.44 -2.28
N GLU A 250 -9.39 21.62 -2.26
CA GLU A 250 -10.05 22.76 -2.91
C GLU A 250 -9.83 24.09 -2.19
N GLN A 251 -9.46 24.04 -0.91
CA GLN A 251 -9.15 25.20 -0.06
C GLN A 251 -7.67 25.57 -0.13
N GLU A 252 -6.88 24.89 -0.98
CA GLU A 252 -5.42 25.02 -1.04
C GLU A 252 -4.74 24.62 0.29
N GLU A 253 -5.31 23.66 1.00
CA GLU A 253 -4.81 23.14 2.27
C GLU A 253 -4.36 21.68 2.13
N ALA A 254 -3.44 21.26 3.01
CA ALA A 254 -3.07 19.86 3.15
C ALA A 254 -2.49 19.57 4.54
N SER A 255 -2.68 18.35 5.03
CA SER A 255 -2.12 17.91 6.31
C SER A 255 -1.56 16.49 6.25
N GLY A 256 -0.62 16.18 7.13
CA GLY A 256 -0.04 14.84 7.21
C GLY A 256 0.78 14.65 8.46
N SER A 257 1.39 13.47 8.59
CA SER A 257 2.27 13.15 9.72
C SER A 257 3.41 12.25 9.28
N LEU A 258 4.47 12.25 10.08
CA LEU A 258 5.58 11.31 10.00
C LEU A 258 5.86 10.77 11.39
N PHE A 259 5.77 9.45 11.55
CA PHE A 259 6.34 8.73 12.68
C PHE A 259 7.68 8.12 12.28
N TRP A 260 8.69 8.28 13.13
CA TRP A 260 10.03 7.75 12.91
C TRP A 260 10.66 7.28 14.22
N ASP A 261 11.07 6.02 14.29
CA ASP A 261 11.88 5.47 15.39
C ASP A 261 13.12 4.79 14.81
N ASP A 262 13.88 4.06 15.63
CA ASP A 262 15.06 3.31 15.16
C ASP A 262 14.73 2.14 14.22
N GLY A 263 13.47 1.71 14.19
CA GLY A 263 12.90 0.72 13.27
C GLY A 263 12.76 -0.69 13.85
N ASP A 264 13.41 -1.01 14.97
CA ASP A 264 13.40 -2.37 15.53
C ASP A 264 13.51 -2.48 17.06
N SER A 265 13.61 -1.38 17.81
CA SER A 265 13.53 -1.45 19.27
C SER A 265 12.14 -1.86 19.77
N ILE A 266 12.16 -2.50 20.93
CA ILE A 266 10.96 -2.90 21.67
C ILE A 266 10.44 -1.69 22.47
N ASP A 267 9.12 -1.47 22.39
CA ASP A 267 8.36 -0.46 23.16
C ASP A 267 8.87 0.98 22.93
N THR A 268 9.12 1.35 21.67
CA THR A 268 9.62 2.69 21.31
C THR A 268 8.64 3.78 21.72
N ILE A 269 7.34 3.51 21.67
CA ILE A 269 6.28 4.47 22.01
C ILE A 269 6.20 4.65 23.52
N GLU A 270 6.13 3.56 24.29
CA GLU A 270 6.06 3.59 25.75
C GLU A 270 7.32 4.19 26.39
N LYS A 271 8.48 4.05 25.72
CA LYS A 271 9.75 4.64 26.16
C LYS A 271 10.00 6.04 25.58
N GLU A 272 9.06 6.59 24.81
CA GLU A 272 9.19 7.89 24.14
C GLU A 272 10.45 8.02 23.27
N ASN A 273 10.95 6.89 22.73
CA ASN A 273 12.11 6.84 21.84
C ASN A 273 11.69 6.87 20.37
N TYR A 274 11.07 7.98 19.97
CA TYR A 274 10.61 8.21 18.60
C TYR A 274 10.55 9.71 18.28
N PHE A 275 10.40 10.01 17.00
CA PHE A 275 10.08 11.32 16.45
C PHE A 275 8.69 11.27 15.82
N LEU A 276 7.85 12.25 16.14
CA LEU A 276 6.54 12.43 15.54
C LEU A 276 6.40 13.88 15.07
N ALA A 277 6.22 14.06 13.76
CA ALA A 277 5.93 15.36 13.17
C ALA A 277 4.52 15.38 12.59
N LYS A 278 3.86 16.53 12.70
CA LYS A 278 2.65 16.86 11.97
C LYS A 278 2.98 17.95 10.95
N TYR A 279 2.49 17.79 9.74
CA TYR A 279 2.63 18.75 8.65
C TYR A 279 1.29 19.41 8.39
N THR A 280 1.31 20.72 8.16
CA THR A 280 0.16 21.50 7.73
C THR A 280 0.62 22.49 6.69
N TYR A 281 -0.08 22.53 5.57
CA TYR A 281 0.04 23.58 4.56
C TYR A 281 -1.30 24.31 4.52
N SER A 282 -1.25 25.64 4.66
CA SER A 282 -2.38 26.52 4.40
C SER A 282 -1.87 27.79 3.73
N LYS A 283 -2.64 28.31 2.78
CA LYS A 283 -2.30 29.58 2.14
C LYS A 283 -2.54 30.71 3.12
N VAL A 284 -1.49 31.37 3.56
CA VAL A 284 -1.62 32.60 4.33
C VAL A 284 -2.12 33.69 3.39
N SER A 285 -3.36 34.13 3.55
CA SER A 285 -3.86 35.33 2.92
C SER A 285 -3.05 36.52 3.44
N SER A 286 -2.08 36.99 2.66
CA SER A 286 -1.44 38.27 2.89
C SER A 286 -2.47 39.37 2.59
N ASN A 287 -3.24 39.77 3.60
CA ASN A 287 -3.94 41.04 3.58
C ASN A 287 -2.88 42.14 3.72
N ILE A 288 -2.37 42.62 2.59
CA ILE A 288 -1.65 43.90 2.47
C ILE A 288 -2.62 44.89 1.82
#